data_AF-A0A843M9P3-F1
#
_entry.id   AF-A0A843M9P3-F1
#
_cell.length_a   1.000
_cell.length_b   1.000
_cell.length_c   1.000
_cell.angle_alpha   90.00
_cell.angle_beta   90.00
_cell.angle_gamma   90.00
#
_symmetry.space_group_name_H-M   'P 1'
#
loop_
_entity.id
_entity.type
_entity.pdbx_description
1 polymer ?
#
loop_
_entity_poly.entity_id
_entity_poly.type
_entity_poly.pdbx_seq_one_letter_code
_entity_poly.pdbx_strand_id
1 'polypeptide(L)' 'LLRKGGYFASYTPFLEQTFTVIDAAEKLFGKEHVQTVEILERELTRSARGTRPSTRVGHTGYITVARKI' A
#
# COMPACT_ATOMS: atom_id res chain seq x y z
N LEU A 1 -10.82 11.21 -15.26
CA LEU A 1 -11.62 11.04 -14.03
C LEU A 1 -12.29 9.67 -14.03
N LEU A 2 -12.39 9.01 -12.86
CA LEU A 2 -12.95 7.66 -12.72
C LEU A 2 -14.46 7.62 -13.03
N ARG A 3 -14.90 6.56 -13.72
CA ARG A 3 -16.32 6.22 -13.92
C ARG A 3 -16.88 5.45 -12.72
N LYS A 4 -18.21 5.37 -12.63
CA LYS A 4 -18.92 4.55 -11.62
C LYS A 4 -18.39 3.11 -11.66
N GLY A 5 -18.06 2.55 -10.50
CA GLY A 5 -17.44 1.22 -10.35
C GLY A 5 -15.92 1.18 -10.54
N GLY A 6 -15.27 2.28 -10.93
CA GLY A 6 -13.82 2.35 -11.11
C GLY A 6 -13.04 2.41 -9.79
N TYR A 7 -11.76 2.04 -9.84
CA TYR A 7 -10.89 2.00 -8.67
C TYR A 7 -9.79 3.07 -8.73
N PHE A 8 -9.49 3.62 -7.57
CA PHE A 8 -8.28 4.38 -7.28
C PHE A 8 -7.32 3.47 -6.50
N ALA A 9 -6.03 3.53 -6.81
CA ALA A 9 -4.99 2.88 -6.04
C ALA A 9 -3.78 3.81 -5.95
N SER A 10 -3.17 3.89 -4.77
CA SER A 10 -1.97 4.67 -4.50
C SER A 10 -0.99 3.84 -3.70
N TYR A 11 0.30 3.97 -4.01
CA TYR A 11 1.39 3.49 -3.19
C TYR A 11 2.12 4.68 -2.57
N THR A 12 2.37 4.64 -1.27
CA THR A 12 3.13 5.65 -0.53
C THR A 12 4.18 4.98 0.35
N PRO A 13 5.47 5.34 0.25
CA PRO A 13 6.52 4.75 1.07
C PRO A 13 6.60 5.35 2.49
N PHE A 14 5.85 6.42 2.78
CA PHE A 14 5.94 7.16 4.03
C PHE A 14 4.55 7.36 4.66
N LEU A 15 4.43 7.19 5.98
CA LEU A 15 3.16 7.20 6.69
C LEU A 15 2.40 8.51 6.53
N GLU A 16 3.08 9.65 6.55
CA GLU A 16 2.47 10.98 6.50
C GLU A 16 1.90 11.25 5.10
N GLN A 17 2.55 10.71 4.07
CA GLN A 17 1.98 10.69 2.72
C GLN A 17 0.75 9.76 2.67
N THR A 18 0.84 8.58 3.30
CA THR A 18 -0.27 7.64 3.39
C THR A 18 -1.49 8.27 4.07
N PHE A 19 -1.31 8.98 5.19
CA PHE A 19 -2.39 9.67 5.89
C PHE A 19 -3.01 10.77 5.03
N THR A 20 -2.19 11.53 4.30
CA THR A 20 -2.69 12.51 3.33
C THR A 20 -3.57 11.85 2.26
N VAL A 21 -3.18 10.68 1.75
CA VAL A 21 -3.96 9.91 0.77
C VAL A 21 -5.25 9.38 1.38
N ILE A 22 -5.19 8.81 2.60
CA ILE A 22 -6.37 8.29 3.31
C ILE A 22 -7.38 9.41 3.52
N ASP A 23 -6.97 10.55 4.08
CA ASP A 23 -7.86 11.67 4.37
C ASP A 23 -8.54 12.21 3.10
N ALA A 24 -7.80 12.28 2.00
CA ALA A 24 -8.34 12.70 0.71
C ALA A 24 -9.29 11.64 0.11
N ALA A 25 -8.92 10.36 0.19
CA ALA A 25 -9.71 9.27 -0.34
C ALA A 25 -11.02 9.09 0.43
N GLU A 26 -11.00 9.12 1.75
CA GLU A 26 -12.22 9.01 2.58
C GLU A 26 -13.21 10.14 2.25
N LYS A 27 -12.73 11.37 2.05
CA LYS A 27 -13.56 12.52 1.64
C LYS A 27 -14.18 12.35 0.25
N LEU A 28 -13.48 11.71 -0.69
CA LEU A 28 -13.90 11.59 -2.09
C LEU A 28 -14.74 10.34 -2.38
N PHE A 29 -14.48 9.25 -1.67
CA PHE A 29 -15.05 7.93 -1.96
C PHE A 29 -15.98 7.40 -0.85
N GLY A 30 -15.97 7.99 0.35
CA GLY A 30 -16.62 7.43 1.53
C GLY A 30 -15.71 6.45 2.25
N LYS A 31 -15.67 6.52 3.58
CA LYS A 31 -14.73 5.77 4.42
C LYS A 31 -14.87 4.25 4.27
N GLU A 32 -16.09 3.77 4.11
CA GLU A 32 -16.46 2.37 3.91
C GLU A 32 -15.95 1.79 2.57
N HIS A 33 -15.51 2.66 1.66
CA HIS A 33 -15.01 2.29 0.34
C HIS A 33 -13.51 2.48 0.18
N VAL A 34 -12.79 2.82 1.26
CA VAL A 34 -11.34 3.03 1.29
C VAL A 34 -10.69 1.97 2.17
N GLN A 35 -9.63 1.35 1.67
CA GLN A 35 -8.81 0.40 2.42
C GLN A 35 -7.34 0.74 2.25
N THR A 36 -6.59 0.73 3.35
CA THR A 36 -5.13 0.86 3.32
C THR A 36 -4.49 -0.36 3.97
N VAL A 37 -3.42 -0.87 3.34
CA VAL A 37 -2.62 -1.98 3.86
C VAL A 37 -1.14 -1.62 3.85
N GLU A 38 -0.41 -2.10 4.84
CA GLU A 38 1.05 -2.07 4.84
C GLU A 38 1.59 -3.28 4.08
N ILE A 39 2.61 -3.06 3.26
CA ILE A 39 3.36 -4.08 2.53
C ILE A 39 4.77 -4.10 3.10
N LEU A 40 5.09 -5.18 3.81
CA LEU A 40 6.45 -5.43 4.30
C LEU A 40 7.22 -6.26 3.28
N GLU A 41 8.27 -5.67 2.74
CA GLU A 41 9.13 -6.28 1.72
C GLU A 41 10.51 -6.58 2.29
N ARG A 42 10.97 -7.80 2.07
CA ARG A 42 12.29 -8.24 2.54
C ARG A 42 12.87 -9.24 1.57
N GLU A 43 14.04 -8.91 1.06
CA GLU A 43 14.74 -9.74 0.09
C GLU A 43 15.09 -11.12 0.68
N LEU A 44 15.00 -12.16 -0.14
CA LEU A 44 15.46 -13.51 0.22
C LEU A 44 16.86 -13.73 -0.35
N THR A 45 17.79 -14.16 0.51
CA THR A 45 19.12 -14.61 0.09
C THR A 45 19.08 -16.13 -0.12
N ARG A 46 19.28 -16.56 -1.37
CA ARG A 46 19.34 -17.97 -1.76
C ARG A 46 20.77 -18.43 -1.99
N SER A 47 21.14 -19.58 -1.43
CA SER A 47 22.47 -20.20 -1.57
C SER A 47 22.36 -21.73 -1.66
N ALA A 48 23.46 -22.41 -1.99
CA ALA A 48 23.52 -23.87 -1.98
C ALA A 48 23.24 -24.51 -0.61
N ARG A 49 23.48 -23.79 0.50
CA ARG A 49 23.17 -24.24 1.86
C ARG A 49 21.71 -24.00 2.28
N GLY A 50 20.93 -23.24 1.49
CA GLY A 50 19.54 -22.92 1.79
C GLY A 50 19.15 -21.49 1.46
N THR A 51 17.87 -21.18 1.68
CA THR A 51 17.27 -19.85 1.48
C THR A 51 16.89 -19.26 2.82
N ARG A 52 17.21 -17.98 3.03
CA ARG A 52 16.82 -17.23 4.24
C ARG A 52 16.41 -15.80 3.88
N PRO A 53 15.59 -15.13 4.71
CA PRO A 53 15.46 -13.69 4.63
C PRO A 53 16.82 -12.99 4.79
N SER A 54 17.02 -11.93 4.02
CA SER A 54 18.18 -11.05 4.11
C SER A 54 18.27 -10.44 5.52
N THR A 55 19.50 -10.19 5.98
CA THR A 55 19.78 -9.44 7.22
C THR A 55 19.87 -7.94 7.00
N ARG A 56 19.65 -7.46 5.76
CA ARG A 56 19.53 -6.03 5.46
C ARG A 56 18.23 -5.46 6.02
N VAL A 57 18.16 -4.13 6.10
CA VAL A 57 16.95 -3.40 6.45
C VAL A 57 15.83 -3.77 5.46
N GLY A 58 14.68 -4.18 5.99
CA GLY A 58 13.47 -4.40 5.19
C GLY A 58 12.82 -3.06 4.84
N HIS A 59 12.08 -3.04 3.75
CA HIS A 59 11.30 -1.86 3.37
C HIS A 59 9.84 -2.07 3.72
N THR A 60 9.18 -0.97 4.04
CA THR A 60 7.73 -0.93 4.14
C THR A 60 7.20 0.12 3.19
N GLY A 61 5.98 -0.08 2.73
CA GLY A 61 5.20 0.93 2.05
C GLY A 61 3.73 0.60 2.18
N TYR A 62 2.88 1.56 1.84
CA TYR A 62 1.45 1.47 2.08
C TYR A 62 0.72 1.54 0.75
N ILE A 63 -0.30 0.70 0.60
CA ILE A 63 -1.19 0.75 -0.55
C ILE A 63 -2.57 1.14 -0.06
N THR A 64 -3.10 2.23 -0.59
CA THR A 64 -4.48 2.67 -0.39
C THR A 64 -5.28 2.39 -1.66
N VAL A 65 -6.38 1.65 -1.54
CA VAL A 65 -7.33 1.36 -2.62
C VAL A 65 -8.69 1.94 -2.25
N ALA A 66 -9.36 2.56 -3.22
CA ALA A 66 -10.72 3.05 -3.06
C ALA A 66 -11.59 2.72 -4.28
N ARG A 67 -12.88 2.45 -4.08
CA ARG A 67 -13.84 2.21 -5.16
C ARG A 67 -14.79 3.39 -5.32
N LYS A 68 -14.93 3.91 -6.54
CA LYS A 68 -15.96 4.89 -6.87
C LYS A 68 -17.30 4.18 -7.00
N ILE A 69 -18.22 4.44 -6.08
CA ILE A 69 -19.60 3.96 -6.17
C ILE A 69 -20.40 4.75 -7.19
#